data_AF-A0A2A7BA26-F1
#
_entry.id   AF-A0A2A7BA26-F1
#
_cell.length_a   1.000
_cell.length_b   1.000
_cell.length_c   1.000
_cell.angle_alpha   90.00
_cell.angle_beta   90.00
_cell.angle_gamma   90.00
#
_symmetry.space_group_name_H-M   'P 1'
#
loop_
_entity.id
_entity.type
_entity.pdbx_description
1 polymer ?
#
loop_
_entity_poly.entity_id
_entity_poly.type
_entity_poly.pdbx_seq_one_letter_code
_entity_poly.pdbx_strand_id
1 'polypeptide(L)' 'MFPIDFCHIPVSIIKRSAGRSAVAAAAYRSGTKLTNEWDGMTHDYTRKGGIVHAEI' A
#
# COMPACT_ATOMS: atom_id res chain seq x y z
N MET A 1 -31.67 2.75 21.20
CA MET A 1 -30.96 1.98 20.16
C MET A 1 -29.52 2.48 20.16
N PHE A 2 -28.59 1.74 20.76
CA PHE A 2 -27.18 2.13 20.77
C PHE A 2 -26.57 1.87 19.39
N PRO A 3 -25.72 2.76 18.84
CA PRO A 3 -25.00 2.47 17.60
C PRO A 3 -24.07 1.28 17.83
N ILE A 4 -24.16 0.28 16.96
CA ILE A 4 -23.22 -0.83 16.93
C ILE A 4 -22.10 -0.38 16.00
N ASP A 5 -21.09 0.25 16.57
CA ASP A 5 -19.90 0.63 15.82
C ASP A 5 -19.07 -0.62 15.51
N PHE A 6 -19.11 -1.05 14.24
CA PHE A 6 -18.36 -2.20 13.77
C PHE A 6 -16.93 -1.78 13.39
N CYS A 7 -15.95 -2.26 14.15
CA CYS A 7 -14.55 -1.98 13.89
C CYS A 7 -13.97 -2.97 12.86
N HIS A 8 -13.54 -2.48 11.70
CA HIS A 8 -12.97 -3.31 10.63
C HIS A 8 -11.49 -2.97 10.39
N ILE A 9 -10.58 -3.76 10.99
CA ILE A 9 -9.12 -3.61 10.82
C ILE A 9 -8.55 -4.88 10.16
N PRO A 10 -8.50 -4.97 8.83
CA PRO A 10 -7.85 -6.08 8.15
C PRO A 10 -6.32 -5.95 8.23
N VAL A 11 -5.65 -6.95 8.81
CA VAL A 11 -4.19 -7.06 8.84
C VAL A 11 -3.73 -8.15 7.89
N SER A 12 -2.67 -7.89 7.12
CA SER A 12 -2.07 -8.87 6.21
C SER A 12 -0.56 -8.71 6.20
N ILE A 13 0.15 -9.84 6.34
CA ILE A 13 1.61 -9.85 6.32
C ILE A 13 2.10 -9.84 4.88
N ILE A 14 2.98 -8.90 4.54
CA ILE A 14 3.63 -8.84 3.23
C ILE A 14 4.97 -9.58 3.33
N LYS A 15 5.13 -10.64 2.54
CA LYS A 15 6.35 -11.47 2.50
C LYS A 15 6.94 -11.46 1.09
N ARG A 16 8.25 -11.20 0.97
CA ARG A 16 8.99 -11.28 -0.30
C ARG A 16 8.98 -12.68 -0.90
N SER A 17 9.14 -13.72 -0.08
CA SER A 17 9.09 -15.12 -0.52
C SER A 17 7.75 -15.53 -1.16
N ALA A 18 6.67 -14.79 -0.86
CA ALA A 18 5.36 -14.97 -1.47
C ALA A 18 5.15 -14.09 -2.72
N GLY A 19 6.21 -13.51 -3.28
CA GLY A 19 6.16 -12.64 -4.45
C GLY A 19 5.61 -11.24 -4.20
N ARG A 20 5.53 -10.79 -2.93
CA ARG A 20 5.01 -9.46 -2.57
C ARG A 20 6.12 -8.54 -2.08
N SER A 21 6.15 -7.31 -2.58
CA SER A 21 7.14 -6.30 -2.19
C SER A 21 6.53 -5.24 -1.27
N ALA A 22 7.23 -4.92 -0.18
CA ALA A 22 6.87 -3.83 0.73
C ALA A 22 6.88 -2.48 0.01
N VAL A 23 7.88 -2.25 -0.86
CA VAL A 23 8.01 -1.02 -1.66
C VAL A 23 6.83 -0.88 -2.63
N ALA A 24 6.47 -1.96 -3.33
CA ALA A 24 5.31 -1.95 -4.21
C ALA A 24 3.99 -1.67 -3.45
N ALA A 25 3.85 -2.23 -2.25
CA ALA A 25 2.68 -1.99 -1.42
C ALA A 25 2.61 -0.55 -0.89
N ALA A 26 3.75 0.03 -0.49
CA ALA A 26 3.84 1.42 -0.08
C ALA A 26 3.51 2.37 -1.25
N ALA A 27 4.08 2.13 -2.42
CA ALA A 27 3.81 2.86 -3.66
C ALA A 27 2.33 2.79 -4.03
N TYR A 28 1.72 1.60 -3.98
CA TYR A 28 0.32 1.41 -4.29
C TYR A 28 -0.62 2.11 -3.31
N ARG A 29 -0.28 2.15 -2.02
CA ARG A 29 -1.11 2.80 -0.97
C ARG A 29 -1.03 4.32 -1.05
N SER A 30 0.17 4.85 -1.28
CA SER A 30 0.40 6.29 -1.39
C SER A 30 0.11 6.86 -2.78
N GLY A 31 0.00 6.01 -3.80
CA GLY A 31 -0.10 6.45 -5.20
C GLY A 31 1.15 7.19 -5.66
N THR A 32 2.32 6.92 -5.09
CA THR A 32 3.57 7.52 -5.53
C THR A 32 4.34 6.61 -6.48
N LYS A 33 5.40 7.15 -7.07
CA LYS A 33 6.43 6.37 -7.76
C LYS A 33 7.54 6.04 -6.77
N LEU A 34 7.72 4.75 -6.50
CA LEU A 34 8.81 4.27 -5.64
C LEU A 34 9.63 3.22 -6.38
N THR A 35 10.94 3.33 -6.25
CA THR A 35 11.89 2.39 -6.83
C THR A 35 12.44 1.48 -5.74
N ASN A 36 12.32 0.17 -5.94
CA ASN A 36 12.97 -0.80 -5.09
C ASN A 36 14.43 -0.90 -5.50
N GLU A 37 15.35 -0.34 -4.71
CA GLU A 37 16.79 -0.36 -4.96
C GLU A 37 17.39 -1.78 -5.06
N TRP A 38 16.77 -2.77 -4.41
CA TRP A 38 17.23 -4.16 -4.42
C TRP A 38 16.94 -4.90 -5.73
N ASP A 39 15.77 -4.65 -6.32
CA ASP A 39 15.35 -5.28 -7.59
C ASP A 39 15.58 -4.36 -8.80
N GLY A 40 15.90 -3.08 -8.58
CA GLY A 40 15.87 -2.03 -9.60
C GLY A 40 14.47 -1.74 -10.16
N MET A 41 13.42 -2.40 -9.67
CA MET A 41 12.06 -2.26 -10.19
C MET A 41 11.41 -0.99 -9.68
N THR A 42 10.92 -0.17 -10.62
CA THR A 42 10.18 1.05 -10.31
C THR A 42 8.68 0.79 -10.39
N HIS A 43 7.99 1.00 -9.28
CA HIS A 43 6.55 0.89 -9.15
C HIS A 43 5.93 2.28 -9.23
N ASP A 44 5.37 2.63 -10.39
CA ASP A 44 4.68 3.90 -10.62
C ASP A 44 3.17 3.73 -10.44
N TYR A 45 2.63 4.26 -9.33
CA TYR A 45 1.19 4.28 -9.06
C TYR A 45 0.61 5.71 -9.03
N THR A 46 1.29 6.66 -9.66
CA THR A 46 0.90 8.09 -9.74
C THR A 46 -0.45 8.32 -10.42
N ARG A 47 -0.85 7.39 -11.30
CA ARG A 47 -2.16 7.41 -11.98
C ARG A 47 -3.31 6.88 -11.13
N LYS A 48 -3.04 6.41 -9.90
CA LYS A 48 -4.09 5.90 -9.02
C LYS A 48 -4.89 7.07 -8.44
N GLY A 49 -6.18 7.14 -8.79
CA GLY A 49 -7.12 8.10 -8.21
C GLY A 49 -7.64 7.67 -6.84
N GLY A 50 -8.26 8.60 -6.11
CA GLY A 50 -8.96 8.33 -4.84
C GLY A 50 -8.10 8.33 -3.59
N ILE A 51 -6.83 8.75 -3.69
CA ILE A 51 -5.97 8.97 -2.52
C ILE A 51 -6.12 10.43 -2.10
N VAL A 52 -6.85 10.65 -1.00
CA VAL A 52 -7.10 12.01 -0.46
C VAL A 52 -5.90 12.49 0.36
N HIS A 53 -5.21 11.57 1.03
CA HIS A 53 -4.04 11.85 1.83
C HIS A 53 -3.12 10.62 1.87
N ALA A 54 -1.82 10.86 1.76
CA ALA A 54 -0.79 9.86 1.92
C ALA A 54 0.47 10.49 2.52
N GLU A 55 1.05 9.80 3.48
CA GLU A 55 2.34 10.11 4.10
C GLU A 55 3.17 8.82 4.09
N ILE A 56 4.47 8.93 3.82
CA ILE A 56 5.40 7.80 3.69
C ILE A 56 6.59 8.05 4.60
#